data_AF-A0A1X7E9Y0-F1
#
_entry.id   AF-A0A1X7E9Y0-F1
#
_cell.length_a   1.000
_cell.length_b   1.000
_cell.length_c   1.000
_cell.angle_alpha   90.00
_cell.angle_beta   90.00
_cell.angle_gamma   90.00
#
_symmetry.space_group_name_H-M   'P 1'
#
loop_
_entity.id
_entity.type
_entity.pdbx_description
1 polymer ?
#
loop_
_entity_poly.entity_id
_entity_poly.type
_entity_poly.pdbx_seq_one_letter_code
_entity_poly.pdbx_strand_id
1 'polypeptide(L)' 'MRLVQEARKEDPELSVNQAVIRMGQRVGVNPDTLRGWVKQAQIDAGERPGTTTDDA' A
#
# COMPACT_ATOMS: atom_id res chain seq x y z
N MET A 1 -0.78 1.47 -6.11
CA MET A 1 0.10 1.41 -4.91
C MET A 1 1.61 1.52 -5.18
N ARG A 2 2.01 2.03 -6.35
CA ARG A 2 3.42 2.23 -6.69
C ARG A 2 4.16 3.10 -5.66
N LEU A 3 3.54 4.16 -5.16
CA LEU A 3 4.12 5.12 -4.22
C LEU A 3 4.61 4.51 -2.88
N VAL A 4 3.82 3.63 -2.26
CA VAL A 4 4.19 2.96 -1.00
C VAL A 4 5.18 1.82 -1.25
N GLN A 5 5.08 1.14 -2.39
CA GLN A 5 6.05 0.13 -2.78
C GLN A 5 7.42 0.75 -3.12
N GLU A 6 7.46 1.91 -3.76
CA GLU A 6 8.69 2.66 -4.06
C GLU A 6 9.38 3.12 -2.78
N ALA A 7 8.63 3.68 -1.82
CA ALA A 7 9.17 4.02 -0.51
C ALA A 7 9.82 2.82 0.21
N ARG A 8 9.27 1.60 0.04
CA ARG A 8 9.84 0.36 0.58
C ARG A 8 11.00 -0.22 -0.25
N LYS A 9 11.14 0.17 -1.52
CA LYS A 9 12.30 -0.20 -2.35
C LYS A 9 13.50 0.70 -2.03
N GLU A 10 13.25 1.97 -1.75
CA GLU A 10 14.26 2.94 -1.32
C GLU A 10 14.77 2.65 0.10
N ASP A 11 13.88 2.11 0.96
CA ASP A 11 14.21 1.72 2.34
C ASP A 11 13.58 0.35 2.65
N PRO A 12 14.34 -0.76 2.48
CA PRO A 12 13.83 -2.12 2.70
C PRO A 12 13.49 -2.44 4.16
N GLU A 13 14.08 -1.71 5.12
CA GLU A 13 13.78 -1.87 6.56
C GLU A 13 12.46 -1.17 6.93
N LEU A 14 11.93 -0.33 6.04
CA LEU A 14 10.70 0.41 6.26
C LEU A 14 9.49 -0.53 6.27
N SER A 15 8.83 -0.65 7.42
CA SER A 15 7.57 -1.38 7.51
C SER A 15 6.50 -0.71 6.65
N VAL A 16 5.51 -1.49 6.19
CA VAL A 16 4.33 -0.96 5.48
C VAL A 16 3.64 0.14 6.28
N ASN A 17 3.62 0.01 7.61
CA ASN A 17 2.97 0.99 8.49
C ASN A 17 3.71 2.33 8.51
N GLN A 18 5.04 2.30 8.59
CA GLN A 18 5.86 3.52 8.52
C GLN A 18 5.77 4.16 7.13
N ALA A 19 5.75 3.35 6.06
CA ALA A 19 5.62 3.82 4.70
C ALA A 19 4.30 4.57 4.45
N VAL A 20 3.16 4.03 4.90
CA VAL A 20 1.85 4.71 4.72
C VAL A 20 1.72 5.99 5.55
N ILE A 21 2.32 6.06 6.75
CA ILE A 21 2.33 7.28 7.56
C ILE A 21 3.15 8.38 6.88
N ARG A 22 4.39 8.05 6.49
CA ARG A 22 5.30 8.98 5.83
C ARG A 22 4.73 9.50 4.51
N MET A 23 4.19 8.60 3.68
CA MET A 23 3.62 9.00 2.40
C MET A 23 2.31 9.74 2.56
N GLY A 24 1.44 9.34 3.48
CA GLY A 24 0.18 10.01 3.75
C GLY A 24 0.37 11.48 4.12
N GLN A 25 1.34 11.76 5.01
CA GLN A 25 1.72 13.14 5.36
C GLN A 25 2.24 13.93 4.14
N ARG A 26 3.06 13.30 3.29
CA ARG A 26 3.66 13.96 2.12
C ARG A 26 2.66 14.29 1.02
N VAL A 27 1.64 13.44 0.81
CA VAL A 27 0.65 13.62 -0.27
C VAL A 27 -0.71 14.14 0.22
N GLY A 28 -0.87 14.38 1.52
CA GLY A 28 -2.13 14.84 2.11
C GLY A 28 -3.23 13.76 2.15
N VAL A 29 -2.87 12.49 2.14
CA VAL A 29 -3.81 11.36 2.16
C VAL A 29 -3.78 10.69 3.53
N ASN A 30 -4.96 10.30 4.03
CA ASN A 30 -5.05 9.57 5.29
C ASN A 30 -4.26 8.23 5.22
N PRO A 31 -3.36 7.92 6.17
CA PRO A 31 -2.58 6.69 6.17
C PRO A 31 -3.41 5.39 6.15
N ASP A 32 -4.59 5.38 6.75
CA ASP A 32 -5.50 4.22 6.75
C ASP A 32 -6.10 3.99 5.37
N THR A 33 -6.38 5.06 4.63
CA THR A 33 -6.79 4.98 3.22
C THR A 33 -5.68 4.35 2.38
N LEU A 34 -4.43 4.81 2.55
CA LEU A 34 -3.28 4.21 1.87
C LEU A 34 -3.11 2.73 2.23
N ARG A 35 -3.31 2.35 3.51
CA ARG A 35 -3.23 0.95 3.94
C ARG A 35 -4.30 0.08 3.28
N GLY A 36 -5.52 0.61 3.14
CA GLY A 36 -6.60 -0.05 2.39
C GLY A 36 -6.20 -0.30 0.94
N TRP A 37 -5.64 0.70 0.27
CA TRP A 37 -5.14 0.54 -1.10
C TRP A 37 -3.95 -0.44 -1.19
N VAL A 38 -3.05 -0.50 -0.18
CA VAL A 38 -1.95 -1.50 -0.13
C VAL A 38 -2.58 -2.88 -0.19
N LYS A 39 -3.55 -3.11 0.70
CA LYS A 39 -4.22 -4.40 0.83
C LYS A 39 -4.93 -4.80 -0.46
N GLN A 40 -5.66 -3.88 -1.10
CA GLN A 40 -6.34 -4.18 -2.36
C GLN A 40 -5.33 -4.53 -3.46
N ALA A 41 -4.24 -3.76 -3.59
CA ALA A 41 -3.21 -4.04 -4.59
C ALA A 41 -2.50 -5.39 -4.37
N GLN A 42 -2.37 -5.86 -3.12
CA GLN A 42 -1.86 -7.20 -2.82
C GLN A 42 -2.84 -8.30 -3.23
N ILE A 43 -4.14 -8.05 -3.08
CA ILE A 43 -5.19 -8.97 -3.52
C ILE A 43 -5.21 -9.04 -5.05
N ASP A 44 -5.21 -7.90 -5.72
CA ASP A 44 -5.19 -7.82 -7.19
C ASP A 44 -3.92 -8.45 -7.79
N ALA A 45 -2.79 -8.41 -7.06
CA ALA A 45 -1.55 -9.07 -7.46
C ALA A 45 -1.50 -10.58 -7.15
N GLY A 46 -2.53 -11.13 -6.50
CA GLY A 46 -2.56 -12.53 -6.06
C GLY A 46 -1.62 -12.85 -4.88
N GLU A 47 -1.02 -11.84 -4.26
CA GLU A 47 -0.12 -12.00 -3.11
C GLU A 47 -0.90 -12.31 -1.82
N ARG A 48 -2.20 -12.00 -1.80
CA ARG A 48 -3.08 -12.18 -0.62
C ARG A 48 -4.45 -12.71 -1.04
N PRO A 49 -5.08 -13.62 -0.26
CA PRO A 49 -6.45 -14.04 -0.50
C PRO A 49 -7.45 -12.87 -0.40
N GLY A 50 -8.38 -12.79 -1.34
CA GLY A 50 -9.45 -11.81 -1.41
C GLY A 50 -10.14 -11.82 -2.79
N THR A 51 -11.22 -11.05 -2.94
CA THR A 51 -11.86 -10.79 -4.23
C THR A 51 -10.97 -9.84 -5.01
N THR A 52 -10.44 -10.29 -6.16
CA THR A 52 -9.69 -9.41 -7.04
C THR A 52 -10.66 -8.45 -7.72
N THR A 53 -10.17 -7.30 -8.18
CA THR A 53 -11.04 -6.32 -8.84
C THR A 53 -11.77 -6.90 -10.06
N ASP A 54 -11.18 -7.89 -10.73
CA ASP A 54 -11.78 -8.58 -11.89
C ASP A 54 -12.91 -9.57 -11.49
N ASP A 55 -13.02 -9.92 -10.21
CA ASP A 55 -14.02 -10.87 -9.69
C ASP A 55 -15.34 -10.21 -9.23
N ALA A 56 -15.50 -8.88 -9.38
CA ALA A 56 -16.66 -8.10 -8.92
C ALA A 56 -17.62 -7.71 -10.06
#